data_AF-A0A351RXR1-F1
#
_entry.id   AF-A0A351RXR1-F1
#
_cell.length_a   1.000
_cell.length_b   1.000
_cell.length_c   1.000
_cell.angle_alpha   90.00
_cell.angle_beta   90.00
_cell.angle_gamma   90.00
#
_symmetry.space_group_name_H-M   'P 1'
#
loop_
_entity.id
_entity.type
_entity.pdbx_description
1 polymer ?
#
loop_
_entity_poly.entity_id
_entity_poly.type
_entity_poly.pdbx_seq_one_letter_code
_entity_poly.pdbx_strand_id
1 'polypeptide(L)'
;GEFSKKRILEKHKNLRKQNQGSVIFGLDSFAEGVDLKGDNLTHVVIVKLRFSVPNSPIEKTTQDYLQSQNRNPFMEISLPDASLRLIQACGRLIRTETDTGKITIFDNRLTTKFYGKQLLNALPGYNIVVE
;
A
#
# COMPACT_ATOMS: atom_id res chain seq x y z
N GLY A 1 6.95 19.03 -3.18
CA GLY A 1 7.77 19.04 -1.95
C GLY A 1 9.12 19.64 -2.27
N GLU A 2 9.72 20.36 -1.33
CA GLU A 2 10.97 21.12 -1.53
C GLU A 2 12.20 20.26 -1.90
N PHE A 3 12.15 18.95 -1.62
CA PHE A 3 13.24 18.03 -1.88
C PHE A 3 12.83 16.93 -2.87
N SER A 4 13.77 16.54 -3.73
CA SER A 4 13.62 15.36 -4.58
C SER A 4 13.50 14.10 -3.71
N LYS A 5 12.78 13.09 -4.22
CA LYS A 5 12.61 11.79 -3.57
C LYS A 5 13.96 11.18 -3.15
N LYS A 6 14.97 11.25 -4.01
CA LYS A 6 16.33 10.78 -3.72
C LYS A 6 16.91 11.46 -2.48
N ARG A 7 16.80 12.80 -2.38
CA ARG A 7 17.33 13.56 -1.24
C ARG A 7 16.59 13.26 0.07
N ILE A 8 15.28 13.01 0.02
CA ILE A 8 14.50 12.59 1.20
C ILE A 8 15.01 11.23 1.71
N LEU A 9 15.21 10.26 0.80
CA LEU A 9 15.72 8.93 1.16
C LEU A 9 17.15 8.98 1.71
N GLU A 10 18.03 9.78 1.12
CA GLU A 10 19.40 9.96 1.63
C GLU A 10 19.40 10.57 3.04
N LYS A 11 18.60 11.62 3.27
CA LYS A 11 18.45 12.23 4.60
C LYS A 11 17.94 11.22 5.61
N HIS A 12 16.93 10.43 5.25
CA HIS A 12 16.38 9.39 6.10
C HIS A 12 17.44 8.36 6.48
N LYS A 13 18.15 7.78 5.50
CA LYS A 13 19.22 6.80 5.74
C LYS A 13 20.33 7.35 6.64
N ASN A 14 20.73 8.61 6.46
CA ASN A 14 21.75 9.24 7.30
C ASN A 14 21.30 9.43 8.75
N LEU A 15 20.05 9.85 8.97
CA LEU A 15 19.48 9.93 10.33
C LEU A 15 19.43 8.56 11.01
N ARG A 16 18.98 7.52 10.27
CA ARG A 16 18.93 6.15 10.79
C ARG A 16 20.31 5.60 11.14
N LYS A 17 21.34 5.85 10.32
CA LYS A 17 22.75 5.50 10.63
C LYS A 17 23.27 6.15 11.91
N GLN A 18 22.73 7.30 12.30
CA GLN A 18 23.05 8.01 13.54
C GLN A 18 22.15 7.60 14.71
N ASN A 19 21.40 6.50 14.58
CA ASN A 19 20.41 6.02 15.56
C ASN A 19 19.30 7.03 15.88
N GLN A 20 19.00 7.95 14.95
CA GLN A 20 17.90 8.90 15.10
C GLN A 20 16.61 8.37 14.48
N GLY A 21 15.47 8.81 15.04
CA GLY A 21 14.16 8.57 14.44
C GLY A 21 14.00 9.35 13.14
N SER A 22 13.29 8.78 12.16
CA SER A 22 12.96 9.48 10.93
C SER A 22 11.67 8.94 10.33
N VAL A 23 10.78 9.84 9.92
CA VAL A 23 9.49 9.51 9.31
C VAL A 23 9.42 10.16 7.94
N ILE A 24 8.99 9.40 6.94
CA ILE A 24 8.75 9.90 5.59
C ILE A 24 7.25 9.93 5.35
N PHE A 25 6.73 11.11 5.03
CA PHE A 25 5.39 11.27 4.49
C PHE A 25 5.45 11.28 2.97
N GLY A 26 4.65 10.45 2.33
CA GLY A 26 4.64 10.32 0.89
C GLY A 26 3.29 9.87 0.35
N LEU A 27 3.02 10.25 -0.90
CA LEU A 27 1.89 9.75 -1.68
C LEU A 27 2.29 8.45 -2.40
N ASP A 28 1.55 8.04 -3.44
CA ASP A 28 1.81 6.78 -4.19
C ASP A 28 3.26 6.65 -4.64
N SER A 29 3.85 7.77 -5.06
CA SER A 29 5.23 7.80 -5.56
C SER A 29 6.28 7.38 -4.53
N PHE A 30 5.97 7.33 -3.23
CA PHE A 30 6.85 6.78 -2.20
C PHE A 30 6.60 5.30 -1.91
N ALA A 31 5.44 4.75 -2.27
CA ALA A 31 5.20 3.31 -2.21
C ALA A 31 5.95 2.57 -3.33
N GLU A 32 6.18 3.24 -4.47
CA GLU A 32 6.90 2.68 -5.62
C GLU A 32 8.39 3.01 -5.55
N GLY A 33 9.28 2.06 -5.92
CA GLY A 33 10.71 2.34 -6.16
C GLY A 33 11.53 2.88 -4.97
N VAL A 34 11.00 2.88 -3.74
CA VAL A 34 11.78 3.18 -2.53
C VAL A 34 12.51 1.91 -2.10
N ASP A 35 13.84 1.97 -1.94
CA ASP A 35 14.65 0.88 -1.40
C ASP A 35 15.21 1.19 0.01
N LEU A 36 14.47 0.76 1.03
CA LEU A 36 14.83 0.77 2.45
C LEU A 36 14.85 -0.68 2.97
N LYS A 37 15.91 -1.06 3.68
CA LYS A 37 16.15 -2.42 4.20
C LYS A 37 16.53 -2.36 5.67
N GLY A 38 16.21 -3.42 6.42
CA GLY A 38 16.47 -3.52 7.85
C GLY A 38 15.95 -2.32 8.62
N ASP A 39 16.77 -1.79 9.52
CA ASP A 39 16.41 -0.69 10.42
C ASP A 39 16.05 0.64 9.73
N ASN A 40 16.20 0.74 8.41
CA ASN A 40 15.73 1.89 7.64
C ASN A 40 14.22 1.88 7.41
N LEU A 41 13.51 0.75 7.62
CA LEU A 41 12.06 0.73 7.54
C LEU A 41 11.50 -0.38 8.42
N THR A 42 11.00 0.00 9.59
CA THR A 42 10.42 -0.93 10.56
C THR A 42 8.91 -0.73 10.75
N HIS A 43 8.34 0.34 10.21
CA HIS A 43 6.91 0.62 10.30
C HIS A 43 6.38 1.25 9.01
N VAL A 44 5.40 0.59 8.40
CA VAL A 44 4.61 1.15 7.29
C VAL A 44 3.24 1.56 7.81
N VAL A 45 2.85 2.80 7.53
CA VAL A 45 1.53 3.33 7.89
C VAL A 45 0.73 3.62 6.63
N ILE A 46 -0.42 2.99 6.50
CA ILE A 46 -1.35 3.17 5.39
C ILE A 46 -2.60 3.85 5.95
N VAL A 47 -2.75 5.14 5.65
CA VAL A 47 -3.87 5.93 6.17
C VAL A 47 -5.22 5.55 5.55
N LYS A 48 -5.22 5.04 4.30
CA LYS A 48 -6.44 4.65 3.58
C LYS A 48 -6.10 3.74 2.41
N LEU A 49 -6.96 2.75 2.15
CA LEU A 49 -6.91 1.93 0.94
C LEU A 49 -7.26 2.77 -0.29
N ARG A 50 -6.44 2.65 -1.32
CA ARG A 50 -6.67 3.27 -2.62
C ARG A 50 -7.41 2.30 -3.51
N PHE A 51 -8.55 2.74 -4.02
CA PHE A 51 -9.29 2.05 -5.06
C PHE A 51 -9.17 2.89 -6.32
N SER A 52 -8.85 2.26 -7.44
CA SER A 52 -8.81 2.95 -8.72
C SER A 52 -10.21 3.44 -9.09
N VAL A 53 -10.27 4.73 -9.45
CA VAL A 53 -11.43 5.38 -10.04
C VAL A 53 -11.16 5.50 -11.54
N PRO A 54 -12.06 5.01 -12.41
CA PRO A 54 -11.92 5.16 -13.85
C PRO A 54 -11.91 6.63 -14.21
N ASN A 55 -10.82 7.08 -14.82
CA ASN A 55 -10.69 8.47 -15.24
C ASN A 55 -10.53 8.57 -16.76
N SER A 56 -10.18 7.48 -17.44
CA SER A 56 -10.08 7.44 -18.90
C SER A 56 -11.38 6.96 -19.57
N PRO A 57 -11.64 7.37 -20.83
CA PRO A 57 -12.76 6.85 -21.62
C PRO A 57 -12.74 5.33 -21.76
N ILE A 58 -11.55 4.74 -21.92
CA ILE A 58 -11.38 3.30 -22.11
C ILE A 58 -11.81 2.53 -20.85
N GLU A 59 -11.37 3.00 -19.67
CA GLU A 59 -11.75 2.38 -18.40
C GLU A 59 -13.26 2.49 -18.16
N LYS A 60 -13.87 3.64 -18.48
CA LYS A 60 -15.33 3.82 -18.39
C LYS A 60 -16.08 2.84 -19.28
N THR A 61 -15.71 2.74 -20.56
CA THR A 61 -16.31 1.77 -21.49
C THR A 61 -16.15 0.33 -20.98
N THR A 62 -15.00 0.02 -20.36
CA THR A 62 -14.76 -1.32 -19.78
C THR A 62 -15.71 -1.59 -18.61
N GLN A 63 -15.95 -0.59 -17.75
CA GLN A 63 -16.92 -0.71 -16.67
C GLN A 63 -18.35 -0.87 -17.19
N ASP A 64 -18.76 -0.07 -18.17
CA ASP A 64 -20.10 -0.12 -18.77
C ASP A 64 -20.33 -1.49 -19.43
N TYR A 65 -19.31 -2.03 -20.11
CA TYR A 65 -19.36 -3.37 -20.68
C TYR A 65 -19.58 -4.44 -19.61
N LEU A 66 -18.80 -4.43 -18.51
CA LEU A 66 -19.00 -5.37 -17.41
C LEU A 66 -20.39 -5.24 -16.78
N GLN A 67 -20.87 -4.02 -16.57
CA GLN A 67 -22.22 -3.78 -16.03
C GLN A 67 -23.31 -4.30 -16.97
N SER A 68 -23.14 -4.15 -18.30
CA SER A 68 -24.07 -4.69 -19.30
C SER A 68 -24.20 -6.22 -19.25
N GLN A 69 -23.19 -6.89 -18.69
CA GLN A 69 -23.15 -8.33 -18.48
C GLN A 69 -23.60 -8.72 -17.05
N ASN A 70 -24.24 -7.81 -16.29
CA ASN A 70 -24.60 -8.00 -14.88
C ASN A 70 -23.40 -8.36 -13.97
N ARG A 71 -22.20 -7.93 -14.33
CA ARG A 71 -20.97 -8.12 -13.54
C ARG A 71 -20.68 -6.88 -12.71
N ASN A 72 -19.81 -7.02 -11.69
CA ASN A 72 -19.46 -5.93 -10.79
C ASN A 72 -18.03 -5.42 -11.08
N PRO A 73 -17.87 -4.27 -11.77
CA PRO A 73 -16.55 -3.72 -12.08
C PRO A 73 -15.70 -3.42 -10.85
N PHE A 74 -16.31 -3.07 -9.72
CA PHE A 74 -15.57 -2.85 -8.49
C PHE A 74 -14.90 -4.14 -8.02
N MET A 75 -15.62 -5.27 -8.05
CA MET A 75 -15.08 -6.56 -7.62
C MET A 75 -14.03 -7.11 -8.58
N GLU A 76 -14.16 -6.81 -9.86
CA GLU A 76 -13.29 -7.39 -10.90
C GLU A 76 -12.11 -6.52 -11.30
N ILE A 77 -12.18 -5.21 -11.06
CA ILE A 77 -11.12 -4.26 -11.45
C ILE A 77 -10.59 -3.53 -10.22
N SER A 78 -11.43 -2.73 -9.57
CA SER A 78 -10.97 -1.83 -8.50
C SER A 78 -10.42 -2.58 -7.28
N LEU A 79 -11.05 -3.70 -6.90
CA LEU A 79 -10.64 -4.50 -5.76
C LEU A 79 -9.31 -5.26 -6.00
N PRO A 80 -9.11 -5.96 -7.14
CA PRO A 80 -7.81 -6.54 -7.48
C PRO A 80 -6.69 -5.51 -7.56
N ASP A 81 -6.93 -4.34 -8.15
CA ASP A 81 -5.93 -3.26 -8.19
C ASP A 81 -5.57 -2.76 -6.78
N ALA A 82 -6.58 -2.53 -5.92
CA ALA A 82 -6.34 -2.16 -4.52
C ALA A 82 -5.55 -3.24 -3.76
N SER A 83 -5.84 -4.52 -4.01
CA SER A 83 -5.13 -5.66 -3.44
C SER A 83 -3.66 -5.66 -3.84
N LEU A 84 -3.37 -5.51 -5.15
CA LEU A 84 -2.01 -5.46 -5.67
C LEU A 84 -1.21 -4.31 -5.05
N ARG A 85 -1.81 -3.11 -4.98
CA ARG A 85 -1.17 -1.94 -4.35
C ARG A 85 -0.89 -2.17 -2.87
N LEU A 86 -1.82 -2.80 -2.16
CA LEU A 86 -1.66 -3.11 -0.75
C LEU A 86 -0.49 -4.10 -0.54
N ILE A 87 -0.45 -5.18 -1.32
CA ILE A 87 0.65 -6.17 -1.29
C ILE A 87 1.99 -5.48 -1.58
N GLN A 88 2.05 -4.61 -2.58
CA GLN A 88 3.26 -3.86 -2.93
C GLN A 88 3.71 -2.92 -1.80
N ALA A 89 2.78 -2.27 -1.11
CA ALA A 89 3.08 -1.43 0.05
C ALA A 89 3.61 -2.27 1.22
N CYS A 90 3.00 -3.42 1.50
CA CYS A 90 3.45 -4.34 2.54
C CYS A 90 4.82 -4.96 2.23
N GLY A 91 5.09 -5.32 0.98
CA GLY A 91 6.38 -5.84 0.52
C GLY A 91 7.53 -4.84 0.58
N ARG A 92 7.28 -3.57 0.93
CA ARG A 92 8.36 -2.62 1.26
C ARG A 92 8.96 -2.90 2.63
N LEU A 93 8.17 -3.42 3.57
CA LEU A 93 8.61 -3.68 4.94
C LEU A 93 9.49 -4.93 5.03
N ILE A 94 9.11 -6.01 4.35
CA ILE A 94 9.80 -7.30 4.41
C ILE A 94 10.53 -7.55 3.09
N ARG A 95 11.85 -7.37 3.08
CA ARG A 95 12.70 -7.58 1.89
C ARG A 95 13.76 -8.65 2.04
N THR A 96 14.19 -8.89 3.26
CA THR A 96 15.15 -9.92 3.64
C THR A 96 14.51 -10.81 4.71
N GLU A 97 15.04 -12.02 4.88
CA GLU A 97 14.52 -12.99 5.86
C GLU A 97 14.64 -12.49 7.31
N THR A 98 15.52 -11.52 7.55
CA THR A 98 15.77 -10.91 8.87
C THR A 98 14.96 -9.64 9.10
N ASP A 99 14.27 -9.12 8.09
CA ASP A 99 13.48 -7.90 8.27
C ASP A 99 12.28 -8.19 9.17
N THR A 100 12.07 -7.32 10.15
CA THR A 100 10.90 -7.35 11.03
C THR A 100 10.28 -5.97 11.11
N GLY A 101 8.98 -5.91 11.39
CA GLY A 101 8.32 -4.62 11.58
C GLY A 101 6.82 -4.72 11.72
N LYS A 102 6.18 -3.55 11.71
CA LYS A 102 4.73 -3.39 11.84
C LYS A 102 4.14 -2.73 10.60
N ILE A 103 2.94 -3.14 10.22
CA ILE A 103 2.11 -2.42 9.26
C ILE A 103 0.84 -1.98 9.98
N THR A 104 0.52 -0.69 9.93
CA THR A 104 -0.72 -0.16 10.49
C THR A 104 -1.57 0.41 9.38
N ILE A 105 -2.80 -0.07 9.26
CA ILE A 105 -3.75 0.35 8.24
C ILE A 105 -4.94 1.03 8.92
N PHE A 106 -5.11 2.34 8.72
CA PHE A 106 -6.20 3.13 9.29
C PHE A 106 -7.43 3.13 8.37
N ASP A 107 -7.85 1.94 7.91
CA ASP A 107 -9.01 1.80 7.03
C ASP A 107 -10.01 0.78 7.57
N ASN A 108 -11.09 1.27 8.16
CA ASN A 108 -12.15 0.45 8.72
C ASN A 108 -12.86 -0.43 7.67
N ARG A 109 -12.67 -0.19 6.36
CA ARG A 109 -13.27 -1.04 5.32
C ARG A 109 -12.71 -2.46 5.33
N LEU A 110 -11.50 -2.66 5.86
CA LEU A 110 -10.91 -4.00 6.04
C LEU A 110 -11.73 -4.88 6.98
N THR A 111 -12.39 -4.29 7.97
CA THR A 111 -13.20 -5.02 8.96
C THR A 111 -14.70 -4.90 8.68
N THR A 112 -15.16 -3.78 8.12
CA THR A 112 -16.59 -3.48 7.95
C THR A 112 -17.17 -3.88 6.60
N LYS A 113 -16.35 -3.99 5.55
CA LYS A 113 -16.83 -4.35 4.20
C LYS A 113 -16.56 -5.83 3.91
N PHE A 114 -17.47 -6.45 3.16
CA PHE A 114 -17.40 -7.88 2.83
C PHE A 114 -16.08 -8.26 2.12
N TYR A 115 -15.55 -7.37 1.27
CA TYR A 115 -14.29 -7.57 0.56
C TYR A 115 -13.05 -7.38 1.44
N GLY A 116 -13.19 -6.85 2.66
CA GLY A 116 -12.06 -6.58 3.55
C GLY A 116 -11.28 -7.85 3.88
N LYS A 117 -12.00 -8.96 4.14
CA LYS A 117 -11.40 -10.29 4.32
C LYS A 117 -10.59 -10.75 3.11
N GLN A 118 -11.08 -10.48 1.89
CA GLN A 118 -10.37 -10.86 0.66
C GLN A 118 -9.05 -10.10 0.53
N LEU A 119 -9.02 -8.80 0.88
CA LEU A 119 -7.79 -8.01 0.91
C LEU A 119 -6.80 -8.52 1.95
N LEU A 120 -7.26 -8.83 3.16
CA LEU A 120 -6.41 -9.36 4.24
C LEU A 120 -5.83 -10.73 3.88
N ASN A 121 -6.65 -11.62 3.30
CA ASN A 121 -6.22 -12.96 2.90
C ASN A 121 -5.22 -12.95 1.72
N ALA A 122 -5.18 -11.87 0.94
CA ALA A 122 -4.23 -11.72 -0.15
C ALA A 122 -2.83 -11.28 0.35
N LEU A 123 -2.72 -10.86 1.61
CA LEU A 123 -1.44 -10.50 2.20
C LEU A 123 -0.63 -11.76 2.55
N PRO A 124 0.71 -11.64 2.57
CA PRO A 124 1.56 -12.64 3.21
C PRO A 124 1.09 -12.97 4.63
N GLY A 125 1.50 -14.11 5.18
CA GLY A 125 1.08 -14.65 6.49
C GLY A 125 1.45 -13.79 7.72
N TYR A 126 1.00 -12.55 7.75
CA TYR A 126 1.14 -11.62 8.86
C TYR A 126 0.23 -12.04 10.01
N ASN A 127 0.69 -11.78 11.23
CA ASN A 127 -0.19 -11.79 12.39
C ASN A 127 -1.05 -10.52 12.37
N ILE A 128 -2.35 -10.67 12.10
CA ILE A 128 -3.28 -9.55 11.98
C ILE A 128 -3.93 -9.30 13.35
N VAL A 129 -3.76 -8.09 13.86
CA VAL A 129 -4.42 -7.60 15.08
C VAL A 129 -5.38 -6.48 14.68
N VAL A 130 -6.61 -6.56 15.16
CA VAL A 130 -7.64 -5.52 14.97
C VAL A 130 -7.83 -4.82 16.31
N GLU A 131 -7.56 -3.52 16.33
CA GLU A 131 -7.75 -2.61 17.47
C GLU A 131 -9.00 -1.74 17.28
#